data_AF-A0A8H7WCB2-F1
#
_entry.id   AF-A0A8H7WCB2-F1
#
_cell.length_a   1.000
_cell.length_b   1.000
_cell.length_c   1.000
_cell.angle_alpha   90.00
_cell.angle_beta   90.00
_cell.angle_gamma   90.00
#
_symmetry.space_group_name_H-M   'P 1'
#
loop_
_entity.id
_entity.type
_entity.pdbx_description
1 polymer ?
#
loop_
_entity_poly.entity_id
_entity_poly.type
_entity_poly.pdbx_seq_one_letter_code
_entity_poly.pdbx_strand_id
1 'polypeptide(L)'
;MSFLPIINLPWPITLHAFGLAFLGLYQTFRLPSSTKGISSSSKPVPANPMLGIATFGLSLAYLSTSYMPIAQNQFLYATVPVRIILACMAAARLVLEGRDGNLSADEKRNLLVVAAYDGLGAVALGLWLGTFEGRVPGPY
;
A
#
# COMPACT_ATOMS: atom_id res chain seq x y z
N MET A 1 -19.03 4.56 -10.79
CA MET A 1 -20.01 3.45 -10.81
C MET A 1 -19.36 2.24 -10.18
N SER A 2 -19.96 1.70 -9.12
CA SER A 2 -19.45 0.52 -8.41
C SER A 2 -19.71 -0.74 -9.23
N PHE A 3 -18.69 -1.57 -9.44
CA PHE A 3 -18.78 -2.79 -10.26
C PHE A 3 -19.54 -3.93 -9.57
N LEU A 4 -19.70 -3.84 -8.25
CA LEU A 4 -20.49 -4.75 -7.43
C LEU A 4 -21.42 -3.90 -6.55
N PRO A 5 -22.74 -4.13 -6.55
CA PRO A 5 -23.71 -3.30 -5.80
C PRO A 5 -23.50 -3.34 -4.27
N ILE A 6 -22.70 -4.29 -3.78
CA ILE A 6 -22.34 -4.46 -2.36
C ILE A 6 -21.06 -3.68 -2.00
N ILE A 7 -20.20 -3.39 -2.98
CA ILE A 7 -18.90 -2.74 -2.76
C ILE A 7 -19.00 -1.26 -3.10
N ASN A 8 -19.02 -0.42 -2.07
CA ASN A 8 -19.07 1.03 -2.19
C ASN A 8 -17.70 1.67 -2.44
N LEU A 9 -16.62 0.90 -2.58
CA LEU A 9 -15.29 1.46 -2.83
C LEU A 9 -15.10 1.94 -4.28
N PRO A 10 -14.34 3.02 -4.50
CA PRO A 10 -13.85 3.38 -5.83
C PRO A 10 -13.12 2.21 -6.48
N TRP A 11 -13.34 1.97 -7.77
CA TRP A 11 -12.74 0.83 -8.48
C TRP A 11 -11.21 0.72 -8.34
N PRO A 12 -10.40 1.81 -8.31
CA PRO A 12 -8.95 1.68 -8.12
C PRO A 12 -8.59 1.17 -6.73
N ILE A 13 -9.38 1.54 -5.71
CA ILE A 13 -9.19 1.12 -4.33
C ILE A 13 -9.63 -0.33 -4.15
N THR A 14 -10.69 -0.76 -4.84
CA THR A 14 -11.09 -2.16 -4.87
C THR A 14 -9.98 -3.03 -5.45
N LEU A 15 -9.41 -2.66 -6.60
CA LEU A 15 -8.28 -3.38 -7.21
C LEU A 15 -7.06 -3.40 -6.28
N HIS A 16 -6.75 -2.27 -5.65
CA HIS A 16 -5.67 -2.17 -4.66
C HIS A 16 -5.89 -3.09 -3.46
N ALA A 17 -7.10 -3.12 -2.90
CA ALA A 17 -7.44 -3.95 -1.73
C ALA A 17 -7.29 -5.44 -2.05
N PHE A 18 -7.84 -5.91 -3.18
CA PHE A 18 -7.66 -7.31 -3.60
C PHE A 18 -6.19 -7.64 -3.92
N GLY A 19 -5.47 -6.71 -4.56
CA GLY A 19 -4.05 -6.85 -4.84
C GLY A 19 -3.22 -7.00 -3.56
N LEU A 20 -3.45 -6.15 -2.55
CA LEU A 20 -2.80 -6.25 -1.25
C LEU A 20 -3.19 -7.53 -0.50
N ALA A 21 -4.44 -7.98 -0.60
CA ALA A 21 -4.87 -9.22 0.04
C ALA A 21 -4.12 -10.42 -0.53
N PHE A 22 -4.06 -10.52 -1.86
CA PHE A 22 -3.31 -11.57 -2.53
C PHE A 22 -1.81 -11.48 -2.21
N LEU A 23 -1.23 -10.28 -2.28
CA LEU A 23 0.17 -10.05 -1.99
C LEU A 23 0.54 -10.37 -0.53
N GLY A 24 -0.31 -10.02 0.43
CA GLY A 24 -0.12 -10.29 1.85
C GLY A 24 -0.20 -11.79 2.15
N LEU A 25 -1.18 -12.50 1.59
CA LEU A 25 -1.25 -13.95 1.67
C LEU A 25 -0.01 -14.60 1.05
N TYR A 26 0.37 -14.16 -0.14
CA TYR A 26 1.56 -14.66 -0.83
C TYR A 26 2.81 -14.47 0.04
N GLN A 27 3.08 -13.28 0.57
CA GLN A 27 4.24 -13.03 1.42
C GLN A 27 4.22 -13.81 2.75
N THR A 28 3.03 -14.04 3.32
CA THR A 28 2.87 -14.78 4.58
C THR A 28 3.20 -16.27 4.41
N PHE A 29 2.77 -16.86 3.30
CA PHE A 29 2.90 -18.30 3.06
C PHE A 29 4.03 -18.68 2.11
N ARG A 30 4.73 -17.71 1.51
CA ARG A 30 5.90 -18.00 0.67
C ARG A 30 7.01 -18.56 1.54
N LEU A 31 7.38 -19.82 1.29
CA LEU A 31 8.58 -20.38 1.89
C LEU A 31 9.81 -19.58 1.43
N PRO A 32 10.79 -19.32 2.32
CA PRO A 32 12.05 -18.73 1.90
C PRO A 32 12.63 -19.60 0.78
N SER A 33 12.81 -19.01 -0.40
CA SER A 33 13.39 -19.72 -1.54
C SER A 33 14.84 -20.05 -1.20
N SER A 34 15.06 -21.26 -0.67
CA SER A 34 16.36 -21.91 -0.76
C SER A 34 16.55 -22.26 -2.22
N THR A 35 17.31 -21.43 -2.94
CA THR A 35 17.71 -21.69 -4.31
C THR A 35 18.51 -22.99 -4.34
N LYS A 36 17.81 -24.11 -4.53
CA LYS A 36 18.41 -25.41 -4.82
C LYS A 36 19.00 -25.32 -6.23
N GLY A 37 20.32 -25.16 -6.26
CA GLY A 37 21.16 -25.55 -7.39
C GLY A 37 21.25 -24.53 -8.53
N ILE A 38 22.50 -24.33 -8.95
CA ILE A 38 22.94 -23.72 -10.22
C ILE A 38 23.15 -22.18 -10.14
N SER A 39 24.40 -21.86 -9.80
CA SER A 39 25.19 -20.67 -10.19
C SER A 39 24.73 -19.26 -9.79
N SER A 40 25.65 -18.60 -9.04
CA SER A 40 25.92 -17.16 -8.96
C SER A 40 25.04 -16.27 -8.05
N SER A 41 25.60 -15.95 -6.88
CA SER A 41 25.59 -14.61 -6.25
C SER A 41 24.29 -13.96 -5.76
N SER A 42 23.10 -14.57 -5.85
CA SER A 42 21.91 -13.97 -5.23
C SER A 42 21.79 -14.36 -3.75
N LYS A 43 21.99 -13.40 -2.83
CA LYS A 43 21.66 -13.57 -1.40
C LYS A 43 20.22 -14.11 -1.28
N PRO A 44 19.95 -15.10 -0.41
CA PRO A 44 18.59 -15.56 -0.17
C PRO A 44 17.76 -14.39 0.36
N VAL A 45 16.64 -14.10 -0.31
CA VAL A 45 15.69 -13.08 0.16
C VAL A 45 14.98 -13.67 1.39
N PRO A 46 15.15 -13.08 2.59
CA PRO A 46 14.50 -13.60 3.79
C PRO A 46 12.98 -13.45 3.65
N ALA A 47 12.24 -14.52 3.94
CA ALA A 47 10.78 -14.43 4.07
C ALA A 47 10.45 -13.50 5.25
N ASN A 48 9.53 -12.56 5.03
CA ASN A 48 9.05 -11.65 6.08
C ASN A 48 7.55 -11.86 6.31
N PRO A 49 7.17 -12.89 7.10
CA PRO A 49 5.76 -13.19 7.35
C PRO A 49 5.03 -12.07 8.07
N MET A 50 5.74 -11.28 8.90
CA MET A 50 5.15 -10.11 9.59
C MET A 50 4.72 -9.04 8.58
N LEU A 51 5.54 -8.76 7.56
CA LEU A 51 5.16 -7.87 6.47
C LEU A 51 3.95 -8.40 5.69
N GLY A 52 3.89 -9.71 5.45
CA GLY A 52 2.75 -10.36 4.81
C GLY A 52 1.45 -10.20 5.61
N ILE A 53 1.48 -10.47 6.92
CA ILE A 53 0.34 -10.31 7.83
C ILE A 53 -0.11 -8.84 7.89
N ALA A 54 0.83 -7.90 8.01
CA ALA A 54 0.51 -6.46 8.02
C ALA A 54 -0.14 -6.01 6.70
N THR A 55 0.41 -6.47 5.57
CA THR A 55 -0.14 -6.16 4.23
C THR A 55 -1.55 -6.74 4.08
N PHE A 56 -1.76 -7.98 4.52
CA PHE A 56 -3.07 -8.62 4.49
C PHE A 56 -4.07 -7.92 5.43
N GLY A 57 -3.66 -7.57 6.65
CA GLY A 57 -4.48 -6.82 7.61
C GLY A 57 -4.92 -5.46 7.06
N LEU A 58 -4.01 -4.73 6.40
CA LEU A 58 -4.33 -3.47 5.73
C LEU A 58 -5.36 -3.67 4.61
N SER A 59 -5.21 -4.72 3.81
CA SER A 59 -6.18 -5.07 2.76
C SER A 59 -7.56 -5.38 3.33
N LEU A 60 -7.60 -6.09 4.46
CA LEU A 60 -8.82 -6.48 5.13
C LEU A 60 -9.57 -5.27 5.67
N ALA A 61 -8.86 -4.23 6.14
CA ALA A 61 -9.52 -2.99 6.56
C ALA A 61 -10.29 -2.30 5.41
N TYR A 62 -9.75 -2.29 4.19
CA TYR A 62 -10.50 -1.80 3.02
C TYR A 62 -11.70 -2.69 2.71
N LEU A 63 -11.51 -4.01 2.64
CA LEU A 63 -12.59 -4.94 2.29
C LEU A 63 -13.70 -4.97 3.34
N SER A 64 -13.35 -4.96 4.63
CA SER A 64 -14.29 -4.95 5.74
C SER A 64 -15.07 -3.65 5.87
N THR A 65 -14.56 -2.52 5.35
CA THR A 65 -15.29 -1.25 5.32
C THR A 65 -15.99 -0.99 3.99
N SER A 66 -15.84 -1.91 3.02
CA SER A 66 -16.34 -1.72 1.66
C SER A 66 -17.87 -1.71 1.54
N TYR A 67 -18.58 -2.24 2.54
CA TYR A 67 -20.04 -2.19 2.61
C TYR A 67 -20.55 -0.76 2.85
N MET A 68 -19.74 0.13 3.42
CA MET A 68 -20.18 1.45 3.85
C MET A 68 -20.13 2.46 2.69
N PRO A 69 -21.17 3.29 2.48
CA PRO A 69 -21.17 4.31 1.43
C PRO A 69 -19.94 5.22 1.51
N ILE A 70 -19.41 5.65 0.36
CA ILE A 70 -18.19 6.48 0.29
C ILE A 70 -18.28 7.68 1.23
N ALA A 71 -19.41 8.39 1.22
CA ALA A 71 -19.62 9.59 2.04
C ALA A 71 -19.47 9.36 3.56
N GLN A 72 -19.66 8.13 4.03
CA GLN A 72 -19.57 7.77 5.45
C GLN A 72 -18.25 7.06 5.79
N ASN A 73 -17.52 6.55 4.79
CA ASN A 73 -16.37 5.68 4.98
C ASN A 73 -15.12 6.42 5.49
N GLN A 74 -15.09 6.67 6.80
CA GLN A 74 -14.00 7.36 7.48
C GLN A 74 -12.64 6.68 7.28
N PHE A 75 -12.60 5.36 7.18
CA PHE A 75 -11.36 4.65 6.87
C PHE A 75 -10.82 5.04 5.49
N LEU A 76 -11.68 5.07 4.47
CA LEU A 76 -11.31 5.49 3.12
C LEU A 76 -10.73 6.91 3.10
N TYR A 77 -11.38 7.87 3.77
CA TYR A 77 -10.84 9.24 3.87
C TYR A 77 -9.49 9.24 4.59
N ALA A 78 -9.38 8.59 5.75
CA ALA A 78 -8.16 8.55 6.54
C ALA A 78 -6.96 7.95 5.77
N THR A 79 -7.21 7.08 4.78
CA THR A 79 -6.13 6.51 3.98
C THR A 79 -5.40 7.52 3.10
N VAL A 80 -6.02 8.65 2.75
CA VAL A 80 -5.37 9.72 1.97
C VAL A 80 -4.18 10.32 2.72
N PRO A 81 -4.34 10.95 3.91
CA PRO A 81 -3.20 11.50 4.62
C PRO A 81 -2.20 10.42 5.07
N VAL A 82 -2.66 9.21 5.38
CA VAL A 82 -1.75 8.10 5.71
C VAL A 82 -0.82 7.79 4.54
N ARG A 83 -1.34 7.67 3.31
CA ARG A 83 -0.52 7.44 2.11
C ARG A 83 0.43 8.59 1.83
N ILE A 84 0.01 9.85 2.06
CA ILE A 84 0.91 11.01 1.95
C ILE A 84 2.09 10.87 2.91
N ILE A 85 1.81 10.57 4.19
CA ILE A 85 2.85 10.41 5.21
C ILE A 85 3.81 9.27 4.83
N LEU A 86 3.27 8.12 4.40
CA LEU A 86 4.09 6.98 3.96
C LEU A 86 4.98 7.34 2.75
N ALA A 87 4.43 8.06 1.77
CA ALA A 87 5.18 8.54 0.63
C ALA A 87 6.30 9.51 1.04
N CYS A 88 6.01 10.44 1.96
CA CYS A 88 7.00 11.36 2.51
C CYS A 88 8.08 10.62 3.29
N MET A 89 7.74 9.61 4.10
CA MET A 89 8.71 8.80 4.82
C MET A 89 9.63 8.02 3.87
N ALA A 90 9.07 7.40 2.83
CA ALA A 90 9.84 6.68 1.82
C ALA A 90 10.78 7.62 1.04
N ALA A 91 10.28 8.80 0.65
CA ALA A 91 11.09 9.82 -0.01
C ALA A 91 12.19 10.38 0.90
N ALA A 92 11.88 10.66 2.17
CA ALA A 92 12.85 11.14 3.15
C ALA A 92 13.98 10.13 3.35
N ARG A 93 13.65 8.84 3.48
CA ARG A 93 14.65 7.78 3.58
C ARG A 93 15.54 7.71 2.34
N LEU A 94 14.95 7.85 1.14
CA LEU A 94 15.70 7.87 -0.11
C LEU A 94 16.65 9.07 -0.20
N VAL A 95 16.23 10.26 0.28
CA VAL A 95 17.07 11.47 0.27
C VAL A 95 18.20 11.38 1.30
N LEU A 96 17.90 10.91 2.51
CA LEU A 96 18.87 10.84 3.61
C LEU A 96 19.89 9.71 3.39
N GLU A 97 19.43 8.47 3.24
CA GLU A 97 20.33 7.31 3.15
C GLU A 97 20.81 7.04 1.71
N GLY A 98 20.07 7.53 0.71
CA GLY A 98 20.43 7.33 -0.69
C GLY A 98 21.63 8.17 -1.15
N ARG A 99 21.87 9.31 -0.50
CA ARG A 99 23.03 10.19 -0.74
C ARG A 99 24.32 9.64 -0.14
N ASP A 100 24.20 8.97 1.01
CA ASP A 100 25.35 8.43 1.75
C ASP A 100 25.85 7.07 1.21
N GLY A 101 25.20 6.55 0.15
CA GLY A 101 25.56 5.26 -0.45
C GLY A 101 25.15 4.04 0.39
N ASN A 102 24.38 4.24 1.46
CA ASN A 102 23.96 3.18 2.40
C ASN A 102 22.84 2.28 1.86
N LEU A 103 22.18 2.68 0.76
CA LEU A 103 21.10 1.91 0.13
C LEU A 103 21.56 1.24 -1.16
N SER A 104 21.25 -0.05 -1.29
CA SER A 104 21.37 -0.80 -2.55
C SER A 104 20.48 -0.19 -3.65
N ALA A 105 20.84 -0.42 -4.92
CA ALA A 105 20.04 0.01 -6.06
C ALA A 105 18.59 -0.54 -6.00
N ASP A 106 18.43 -1.78 -5.53
CA ASP A 106 17.12 -2.42 -5.36
C ASP A 106 16.30 -1.75 -4.25
N GLU A 107 16.93 -1.38 -3.14
CA GLU A 107 16.26 -0.69 -2.03
C GLU A 107 15.83 0.72 -2.42
N LYS A 108 16.69 1.44 -3.14
CA LYS A 108 16.36 2.76 -3.72
C LYS A 108 15.17 2.65 -4.65
N ARG A 109 15.15 1.65 -5.53
CA ARG A 109 14.03 1.40 -6.45
C ARG A 109 12.75 1.07 -5.68
N ASN A 110 12.82 0.21 -4.66
CA ASN A 110 11.66 -0.14 -3.84
C ASN A 110 11.09 1.08 -3.11
N LEU A 111 11.94 1.90 -2.48
CA LEU A 111 11.52 3.13 -1.82
C LEU A 111 10.91 4.13 -2.79
N LEU A 112 11.49 4.27 -3.99
CA LEU A 112 10.95 5.13 -5.05
C LEU A 112 9.58 4.65 -5.52
N VAL A 113 9.42 3.34 -5.72
CA VAL A 113 8.13 2.74 -6.11
C VAL A 113 7.08 2.97 -5.03
N VAL A 114 7.41 2.78 -3.74
CA VAL A 114 6.50 3.05 -2.63
C VAL A 114 6.12 4.53 -2.57
N ALA A 115 7.10 5.43 -2.64
CA ALA A 115 6.86 6.88 -2.62
C ALA A 115 5.96 7.32 -3.77
N ALA A 116 6.20 6.82 -4.99
CA ALA A 116 5.38 7.11 -6.15
C ALA A 116 3.98 6.49 -6.03
N TYR A 117 3.88 5.23 -5.60
CA TYR A 117 2.62 4.52 -5.51
C TYR A 117 1.68 5.13 -4.47
N ASP A 118 2.18 5.40 -3.27
CA ASP A 118 1.38 6.01 -2.21
C ASP A 118 1.14 7.50 -2.46
N GLY A 119 2.12 8.22 -3.02
CA GLY A 119 1.96 9.63 -3.38
C GLY A 119 0.89 9.82 -4.46
N LEU A 120 1.02 9.11 -5.59
CA LEU A 120 0.03 9.17 -6.67
C LEU A 120 -1.31 8.58 -6.24
N GLY A 121 -1.31 7.52 -5.44
CA GLY A 121 -2.52 6.92 -4.88
C GLY A 121 -3.26 7.89 -3.96
N ALA A 122 -2.55 8.64 -3.11
CA ALA A 122 -3.13 9.66 -2.26
C ALA A 122 -3.70 10.83 -3.06
N VAL A 123 -2.97 11.32 -4.07
CA VAL A 123 -3.44 12.40 -4.96
C VAL A 123 -4.68 11.97 -5.72
N ALA A 124 -4.66 10.80 -6.35
CA ALA A 124 -5.81 10.28 -7.10
C ALA A 124 -7.03 10.07 -6.19
N LEU A 125 -6.84 9.49 -4.99
CA LEU A 125 -7.94 9.28 -4.06
C LEU A 125 -8.46 10.60 -3.47
N GLY A 126 -7.58 11.53 -3.09
CA GLY A 126 -7.98 12.84 -2.58
C GLY A 126 -8.73 13.68 -3.61
N LEU A 127 -8.30 13.63 -4.89
CA LEU A 127 -9.04 14.24 -6.00
C LEU A 127 -10.41 13.56 -6.22
N TRP A 128 -10.47 12.23 -6.09
CA TRP A 128 -11.75 11.50 -6.19
C TRP A 128 -12.71 11.86 -5.06
N LEU A 129 -12.21 11.99 -3.83
CA LEU A 129 -12.99 12.32 -2.64
C LEU A 129 -13.29 13.82 -2.51
N GLY A 130 -12.57 14.67 -3.25
CA GLY A 130 -12.68 16.13 -3.16
C GLY A 130 -12.05 16.73 -1.89
N THR A 131 -11.31 15.95 -1.10
CA THR A 131 -10.65 16.40 0.13
C THR A 131 -9.41 15.58 0.44
N PHE A 132 -8.45 16.20 1.11
CA PHE A 132 -7.21 15.60 1.60
C PHE A 132 -7.13 15.55 3.13
N GLU A 133 -8.14 16.05 3.84
CA GLU A 133 -8.12 16.20 5.30
C GLU A 133 -8.24 14.88 6.06
N GLY A 134 -8.62 13.81 5.36
CA GLY A 134 -8.87 12.51 5.96
C GLY A 134 -10.15 12.42 6.80
N ARG A 135 -11.06 13.38 6.63
CA ARG A 135 -12.36 13.42 7.31
C ARG A 135 -13.50 13.26 6.32
N VAL A 136 -14.52 12.51 6.72
CA VAL A 136 -15.80 12.48 5.99
C VAL A 136 -16.43 13.88 5.98
N PRO A 137 -17.13 14.27 4.89
CA PRO A 137 -17.94 15.48 4.88
C PRO A 137 -19.06 15.34 5.92
N GLY A 138 -19.00 16.14 6.99
CA GLY A 138 -20.05 16.19 8.00
C GLY A 138 -21.17 17.15 7.60
N PRO A 139 -22.43 16.89 8.00
CA PRO A 139 -23.46 17.91 7.97
C PRO A 139 -23.09 18.95 9.05
N TYR A 140 -22.98 20.22 8.64
CA TYR A 140 -23.19 21.33 9.57
C TYR A 140 -24.68 21.39 9.94
#